data_AF-M0NG03-F1
#
_entry.id   AF-M0NG03-F1
#
_cell.length_a   1.000
_cell.length_b   1.000
_cell.length_c   1.000
_cell.angle_alpha   90.00
_cell.angle_beta   90.00
_cell.angle_gamma   90.00
#
_symmetry.space_group_name_H-M   'P 1'
#
loop_
_entity.id
_entity.type
_entity.pdbx_description
1 polymer ?
#
loop_
_entity_poly.entity_id
_entity_poly.type
_entity_poly.pdbx_seq_one_letter_code
_entity_poly.pdbx_strand_id
1 'polypeptide(L)'
;MGKNPFHEDLDDTFRGVRVRAHTDEHTYEGWCGRWYYNEHAVVIYDAERDDGEEVGAVTLSEPETVERLPPTDTIEEVRVADIAPSPYTYRSMDDAAHQKFIKETRERGHLLTYPTVRPVAGDEQRDHECAYEVVAGHRRFNTAQKAGLETIAVRIADLDAWEAVERFVDDHVAIQGGDERHMYGQEEIDQMLARLRKNWDDDRLREIEVLTPYLEEKLAATRSEALRQGYLADGRGDR
;
A
#
# COMPACT_ATOMS: atom_id res chain seq x y z
N MET A 1 30.61 -14.98 -23.88
CA MET A 1 30.39 -15.42 -22.49
C MET A 1 29.00 -16.01 -22.46
N GLY A 2 28.87 -17.34 -22.47
CA GLY A 2 27.59 -18.02 -22.64
C GLY A 2 26.71 -17.83 -21.40
N LYS A 3 25.46 -17.40 -21.61
CA LYS A 3 24.43 -17.36 -20.58
C LYS A 3 24.22 -18.78 -20.05
N ASN A 4 24.38 -18.99 -18.75
CA ASN A 4 24.22 -20.30 -18.13
C ASN A 4 22.72 -20.49 -17.81
N PRO A 5 22.02 -21.47 -18.42
CA PRO A 5 20.58 -21.65 -18.28
C PRO A 5 20.13 -21.90 -16.83
N PHE A 6 20.98 -22.50 -15.98
CA PHE A 6 20.69 -22.67 -14.55
C PHE A 6 20.55 -21.34 -13.78
N HIS A 7 21.11 -20.25 -14.29
CA HIS A 7 21.03 -18.93 -13.67
C HIS A 7 19.78 -18.16 -14.11
N GLU A 8 19.14 -18.54 -15.22
CA GLU A 8 17.84 -17.99 -15.58
C GLU A 8 16.76 -18.70 -14.75
N ASP A 9 16.84 -20.04 -14.63
CA ASP A 9 15.90 -20.84 -13.83
C ASP A 9 15.81 -20.41 -12.35
N LEU A 10 16.94 -20.03 -11.72
CA LEU A 10 16.97 -19.69 -10.30
C LEU A 10 16.43 -18.27 -10.03
N ASP A 11 16.75 -17.32 -10.92
CA ASP A 11 16.20 -15.97 -10.86
C ASP A 11 14.70 -16.03 -11.15
N ASP A 12 14.26 -16.82 -12.13
CA ASP A 12 12.83 -17.00 -12.45
C ASP A 12 12.06 -17.74 -11.33
N THR A 13 12.73 -18.66 -10.61
CA THR A 13 12.09 -19.43 -9.53
C THR A 13 11.89 -18.60 -8.25
N PHE A 14 12.84 -17.72 -7.94
CA PHE A 14 12.85 -17.01 -6.66
C PHE A 14 12.52 -15.53 -6.78
N ARG A 15 12.66 -14.91 -7.95
CA ARG A 15 12.30 -13.50 -8.10
C ARG A 15 10.83 -13.28 -7.73
N GLY A 16 10.63 -12.35 -6.82
CA GLY A 16 9.34 -11.93 -6.33
C GLY A 16 8.60 -12.94 -5.46
N VAL A 17 9.25 -14.04 -5.04
CA VAL A 17 8.70 -14.93 -4.02
C VAL A 17 9.17 -14.52 -2.64
N ARG A 18 8.31 -14.71 -1.64
CA ARG A 18 8.72 -14.56 -0.25
C ARG A 18 9.68 -15.70 0.10
N VAL A 19 10.82 -15.37 0.66
CA VAL A 19 11.88 -16.29 1.04
C VAL A 19 12.28 -16.09 2.49
N ARG A 20 12.80 -17.16 3.08
CA ARG A 20 13.63 -17.10 4.27
C ARG A 20 15.05 -17.42 3.86
N ALA A 21 15.96 -16.49 4.11
CA ALA A 21 17.38 -16.63 3.82
C ALA A 21 18.15 -16.71 5.14
N HIS A 22 19.01 -17.71 5.26
CA HIS A 22 19.86 -17.92 6.43
C HIS A 22 21.29 -17.51 6.10
N THR A 23 21.88 -16.64 6.91
CA THR A 23 23.32 -16.39 6.95
C THR A 23 23.90 -17.01 8.22
N ASP A 24 25.23 -16.90 8.38
CA ASP A 24 25.96 -17.30 9.58
C ASP A 24 25.54 -16.51 10.83
N GLU A 25 25.17 -15.24 10.64
CA GLU A 25 24.79 -14.33 11.73
C GLU A 25 23.28 -14.30 12.00
N HIS A 26 22.45 -14.30 10.94
CA HIS A 26 21.04 -13.96 11.04
C HIS A 26 20.16 -14.71 10.04
N THR A 27 18.88 -14.83 10.39
CA THR A 27 17.84 -15.20 9.44
C THR A 27 17.07 -13.98 8.98
N TYR A 28 16.80 -13.90 7.68
CA TYR A 28 16.05 -12.82 7.04
C TYR A 28 14.83 -13.39 6.32
N GLU A 29 13.65 -12.85 6.59
CA GLU A 29 12.44 -13.12 5.81
C GLU A 29 12.10 -11.91 4.98
N GLY A 30 11.86 -12.09 3.69
CA GLY A 30 11.48 -10.99 2.82
C GLY A 30 11.24 -11.47 1.41
N TRP A 31 11.25 -10.57 0.45
CA TRP A 31 10.99 -10.88 -0.95
C TRP A 31 12.29 -11.00 -1.71
N CYS A 32 12.50 -12.16 -2.34
CA CYS A 32 13.68 -12.36 -3.14
C CYS A 32 13.63 -11.48 -4.39
N GLY A 33 14.69 -10.69 -4.52
CA GLY A 33 14.96 -9.80 -5.61
C GLY A 33 15.74 -10.49 -6.72
N ARG A 34 16.83 -9.84 -7.11
CA ARG A 34 17.77 -10.33 -8.10
C ARG A 34 18.88 -11.13 -7.44
N TRP A 35 19.32 -12.20 -8.09
CA TRP A 35 20.54 -12.90 -7.76
C TRP A 35 21.78 -12.28 -8.46
N TYR A 36 22.81 -12.00 -7.67
CA TYR A 36 24.15 -11.61 -8.12
C TYR A 36 25.07 -12.83 -8.10
N TYR A 37 24.96 -13.65 -9.14
CA TYR A 37 25.64 -14.94 -9.23
C TYR A 37 27.15 -14.92 -9.04
N ASN A 38 27.84 -13.94 -9.64
CA ASN A 38 29.31 -13.86 -9.53
C ASN A 38 29.78 -13.44 -8.13
N GLU A 39 28.87 -12.86 -7.35
CA GLU A 39 29.12 -12.37 -6.00
C GLU A 39 28.50 -13.30 -4.95
N HIS A 40 27.90 -14.42 -5.38
CA HIS A 40 27.17 -15.36 -4.54
C HIS A 40 26.17 -14.65 -3.62
N ALA A 41 25.52 -13.59 -4.11
CA ALA A 41 24.66 -12.74 -3.31
C ALA A 41 23.23 -12.68 -3.84
N VAL A 42 22.28 -12.39 -2.96
CA VAL A 42 20.87 -12.19 -3.28
C VAL A 42 20.37 -10.92 -2.61
N VAL A 43 19.56 -10.14 -3.33
CA VAL A 43 18.85 -9.02 -2.70
C VAL A 43 17.57 -9.54 -2.08
N ILE A 44 17.38 -9.35 -0.79
CA ILE A 44 16.10 -9.53 -0.12
C ILE A 44 15.52 -8.15 0.17
N TYR A 45 14.29 -7.95 -0.28
CA TYR A 45 13.57 -6.71 -0.10
C TYR A 45 12.48 -6.86 0.97
N ASP A 46 12.15 -5.77 1.65
CA ASP A 46 11.23 -5.77 2.80
C ASP A 46 11.63 -6.85 3.83
N ALA A 47 12.94 -6.95 4.05
CA ALA A 47 13.55 -7.96 4.90
C ALA A 47 13.27 -7.64 6.38
N GLU A 48 12.68 -8.59 7.06
CA GLU A 48 12.57 -8.66 8.51
C GLU A 48 13.63 -9.64 9.01
N ARG A 49 14.40 -9.24 10.00
CA ARG A 49 15.41 -10.08 10.64
C ARG A 49 14.78 -10.87 11.78
N ASP A 50 15.39 -12.00 12.16
CA ASP A 50 14.92 -12.89 13.24
C ASP A 50 14.73 -12.25 14.62
N ASP A 51 15.34 -11.09 14.88
CA ASP A 51 15.12 -10.29 16.08
C ASP A 51 13.93 -9.30 15.97
N GLY A 52 13.21 -9.33 14.85
CA GLY A 52 12.05 -8.48 14.54
C GLY A 52 12.41 -7.11 13.96
N GLU A 53 13.68 -6.86 13.61
CA GLU A 53 14.06 -5.60 12.97
C GLU A 53 13.62 -5.56 11.49
N GLU A 54 12.86 -4.53 11.11
CA GLU A 54 12.57 -4.22 9.71
C GLU A 54 13.79 -3.57 9.03
N VAL A 55 14.55 -4.36 8.28
CA VAL A 55 15.80 -3.95 7.62
C VAL A 55 15.55 -3.27 6.27
N GLY A 56 14.41 -3.56 5.62
CA GLY A 56 14.09 -3.03 4.30
C GLY A 56 14.81 -3.80 3.19
N ALA A 57 15.68 -3.16 2.40
CA ALA A 57 16.43 -3.86 1.35
C ALA A 57 17.82 -4.25 1.84
N VAL A 58 18.16 -5.53 1.76
CA VAL A 58 19.46 -6.07 2.16
C VAL A 58 20.03 -6.95 1.05
N THR A 59 21.33 -6.80 0.78
CA THR A 59 22.07 -7.75 -0.06
C THR A 59 22.73 -8.76 0.87
N LEU A 60 22.28 -10.01 0.79
CA LEU A 60 22.87 -11.11 1.54
C LEU A 60 23.94 -11.77 0.68
N SER A 61 25.18 -11.69 1.14
CA SER A 61 26.32 -12.37 0.51
C SER A 61 26.45 -13.78 1.09
N GLU A 62 26.68 -14.76 0.22
CA GLU A 62 26.91 -16.17 0.56
C GLU A 62 25.87 -16.76 1.54
N PRO A 63 24.55 -16.61 1.30
CA PRO A 63 23.55 -17.20 2.18
C PRO A 63 23.71 -18.73 2.19
N GLU A 64 23.66 -19.33 3.39
CA GLU A 64 23.78 -20.78 3.56
C GLU A 64 22.61 -21.50 2.91
N THR A 65 21.40 -20.95 3.09
CA THR A 65 20.17 -21.46 2.48
C THR A 65 19.22 -20.30 2.14
N VAL A 66 18.47 -20.47 1.05
CA VAL A 66 17.35 -19.60 0.70
C VAL A 66 16.16 -20.50 0.39
N GLU A 67 15.18 -20.51 1.28
CA GLU A 67 13.97 -21.30 1.15
C GLU A 67 12.78 -20.43 0.75
N ARG A 68 11.94 -20.95 -0.15
CA ARG A 68 10.69 -20.28 -0.52
C ARG A 68 9.67 -20.50 0.58
N LEU A 69 9.09 -19.41 1.08
CA LEU A 69 7.96 -19.45 1.98
C LEU A 69 6.64 -19.65 1.20
N PRO A 70 5.60 -20.22 1.83
CA PRO A 70 4.29 -20.38 1.20
C PRO A 70 3.78 -19.05 0.64
N PRO A 71 3.10 -19.05 -0.53
CA PRO A 71 2.66 -17.82 -1.15
C PRO A 71 1.62 -17.14 -0.27
N THR A 72 1.87 -15.88 0.08
CA THR A 72 0.87 -14.97 0.64
C THR A 72 0.54 -13.82 -0.30
N ASP A 73 1.50 -13.37 -1.14
CA ASP A 73 1.34 -12.44 -2.26
C ASP A 73 2.48 -12.68 -3.29
N THR A 74 2.46 -12.06 -4.47
CA THR A 74 3.58 -12.11 -5.45
C THR A 74 4.18 -10.73 -5.67
N ILE A 75 5.46 -10.65 -6.04
CA ILE A 75 6.07 -9.40 -6.51
C ILE A 75 6.39 -9.46 -7.98
N GLU A 76 5.92 -8.46 -8.73
CA GLU A 76 6.08 -8.38 -10.17
C GLU A 76 6.56 -7.00 -10.60
N GLU A 77 7.33 -6.93 -11.70
CA GLU A 77 7.65 -5.65 -12.33
C GLU A 77 6.49 -5.19 -13.22
N VAL A 78 5.91 -4.05 -12.86
CA VAL A 78 4.74 -3.48 -13.53
C VAL A 78 5.09 -2.10 -14.07
N ARG A 79 4.55 -1.75 -15.24
CA ARG A 79 4.70 -0.39 -15.79
C ARG A 79 4.02 0.60 -14.85
N VAL A 80 4.71 1.69 -14.51
CA VAL A 80 4.14 2.73 -13.65
C VAL A 80 2.85 3.32 -14.23
N ALA A 81 2.74 3.34 -15.56
CA ALA A 81 1.55 3.80 -16.28
C ALA A 81 0.33 2.85 -16.18
N ASP A 82 0.53 1.60 -15.77
CA ASP A 82 -0.57 0.63 -15.61
C ASP A 82 -1.14 0.60 -14.18
N ILE A 83 -0.60 1.44 -13.29
CA ILE A 83 -0.98 1.49 -11.87
C ILE A 83 -1.69 2.81 -11.61
N ALA A 84 -2.93 2.75 -11.15
CA ALA A 84 -3.68 3.89 -10.68
C ALA A 84 -3.34 4.22 -9.21
N PRO A 85 -3.22 5.51 -8.84
CA PRO A 85 -3.18 5.88 -7.43
C PRO A 85 -4.52 5.54 -6.74
N SER A 86 -4.49 5.28 -5.44
CA SER A 86 -5.73 5.16 -4.66
C SER A 86 -6.54 6.46 -4.75
N PRO A 87 -7.85 6.40 -5.05
CA PRO A 87 -8.68 7.59 -5.13
C PRO A 87 -9.01 8.18 -3.77
N TYR A 88 -8.66 7.49 -2.67
CA TYR A 88 -8.93 7.91 -1.31
C TYR A 88 -7.73 8.63 -0.67
N THR A 89 -6.58 8.67 -1.36
CA THR A 89 -5.39 9.36 -0.85
C THR A 89 -5.55 10.88 -0.94
N TYR A 90 -5.51 11.57 0.21
CA TYR A 90 -5.63 13.04 0.30
C TYR A 90 -4.41 13.76 0.90
N ARG A 91 -3.43 13.01 1.41
CA ARG A 91 -2.26 13.58 2.07
C ARG A 91 -1.39 14.41 1.12
N SER A 92 -1.01 15.61 1.55
CA SER A 92 0.03 16.40 0.87
C SER A 92 1.37 15.69 0.98
N MET A 93 2.02 15.46 -0.15
CA MET A 93 3.33 14.81 -0.23
C MET A 93 4.39 15.81 -0.71
N ASP A 94 4.34 17.07 -0.27
CA ASP A 94 5.29 18.12 -0.69
C ASP A 94 6.23 18.57 0.43
N ASP A 95 6.78 17.61 1.17
CA ASP A 95 7.78 17.87 2.20
C ASP A 95 9.21 17.64 1.69
N ALA A 96 10.18 18.29 2.34
CA ALA A 96 11.59 18.23 1.96
C ALA A 96 12.18 16.80 2.01
N ALA A 97 11.71 15.94 2.93
CA ALA A 97 12.17 14.57 3.00
C ALA A 97 11.66 13.77 1.78
N HIS A 98 10.43 14.02 1.33
CA HIS A 98 9.93 13.42 0.09
C HIS A 98 10.70 13.87 -1.14
N GLN A 99 11.00 15.17 -1.25
CA GLN A 99 11.77 15.69 -2.38
C GLN A 99 13.18 15.08 -2.45
N LYS A 100 13.80 14.89 -1.28
CA LYS A 100 15.07 14.14 -1.18
C LYS A 100 14.91 12.69 -1.65
N PHE A 101 13.87 12.00 -1.19
CA PHE A 101 13.62 10.60 -1.58
C PHE A 101 13.33 10.44 -3.09
N ILE A 102 12.64 11.40 -3.72
CA ILE A 102 12.44 11.44 -5.18
C ILE A 102 13.76 11.59 -5.92
N LYS A 103 14.62 12.51 -5.46
CA LYS A 103 15.94 12.71 -6.07
C LYS A 103 16.79 11.44 -5.98
N GLU A 104 16.91 10.86 -4.78
CA GLU A 104 17.67 9.63 -4.55
C GLU A 104 17.13 8.45 -5.36
N THR A 105 15.80 8.31 -5.46
CA THR A 105 15.16 7.27 -6.26
C THR A 105 15.46 7.45 -7.75
N ARG A 106 15.42 8.68 -8.26
CA ARG A 106 15.78 8.97 -9.66
C ARG A 106 17.24 8.65 -9.95
N GLU A 107 18.14 9.00 -9.05
CA GLU A 107 19.58 8.72 -9.18
C GLU A 107 19.87 7.21 -9.13
N ARG A 108 19.14 6.46 -8.30
CA ARG A 108 19.31 5.02 -8.14
C ARG A 108 18.58 4.18 -9.21
N GLY A 109 17.47 4.67 -9.75
CA GLY A 109 16.68 3.98 -10.79
C GLY A 109 15.73 2.90 -10.30
N HIS A 110 15.56 2.73 -8.98
CA HIS A 110 14.56 1.81 -8.41
C HIS A 110 14.11 2.26 -7.02
N LEU A 111 12.95 1.76 -6.57
CA LEU A 111 12.49 1.91 -5.18
C LEU A 111 13.26 0.93 -4.26
N LEU A 112 13.53 1.32 -3.01
CA LEU A 112 14.09 0.40 -1.99
C LEU A 112 13.06 -0.62 -1.49
N THR A 113 11.78 -0.27 -1.60
CA THR A 113 10.65 -1.01 -1.05
C THR A 113 9.49 -0.91 -2.01
N TYR A 114 8.55 -1.85 -1.94
CA TYR A 114 7.49 -1.99 -2.93
C TYR A 114 6.18 -1.37 -2.42
N PRO A 115 5.43 -0.67 -3.28
CA PRO A 115 4.03 -0.45 -3.02
C PRO A 115 3.27 -1.78 -3.17
N THR A 116 2.15 -1.90 -2.44
CA THR A 116 1.21 -3.00 -2.64
C THR A 116 0.10 -2.52 -3.56
N VAL A 117 -0.23 -3.31 -4.57
CA VAL A 117 -1.27 -3.04 -5.54
C VAL A 117 -2.26 -4.21 -5.58
N ARG A 118 -3.47 -3.94 -6.04
CA ARG A 118 -4.46 -4.97 -6.38
C ARG A 118 -4.83 -4.91 -7.86
N PRO A 119 -5.20 -6.04 -8.49
CA PRO A 119 -5.80 -6.01 -9.82
C PRO A 119 -7.14 -5.28 -9.80
N VAL A 120 -7.42 -4.46 -10.83
CA VAL A 120 -8.72 -3.77 -10.99
C VAL A 120 -9.49 -4.19 -12.24
N ALA A 121 -9.02 -5.24 -12.93
CA ALA A 121 -9.71 -5.79 -14.08
C ALA A 121 -11.09 -6.33 -13.68
N GLY A 122 -12.17 -5.70 -14.16
CA GLY A 122 -13.55 -6.10 -13.87
C GLY A 122 -14.21 -5.40 -12.68
N ASP A 123 -13.53 -4.44 -12.04
CA ASP A 123 -14.13 -3.58 -11.01
C ASP A 123 -15.05 -2.51 -11.64
N GLU A 124 -16.36 -2.77 -11.68
CA GLU A 124 -17.38 -1.87 -12.22
C GLU A 124 -17.35 -0.44 -11.60
N GLN A 125 -16.69 -0.26 -10.46
CA GLN A 125 -16.57 1.03 -9.78
C GLN A 125 -15.39 1.91 -10.25
N ARG A 126 -14.62 1.45 -11.24
CA ARG A 126 -13.42 2.15 -11.74
C ARG A 126 -13.45 2.33 -13.25
N ASP A 127 -13.02 3.51 -13.70
CA ASP A 127 -12.80 3.77 -15.12
C ASP A 127 -11.48 3.09 -15.52
N HIS A 128 -11.57 2.00 -16.29
CA HIS A 128 -10.48 1.05 -16.51
C HIS A 128 -9.47 1.53 -17.55
N GLU A 129 -8.62 2.49 -17.18
CA GLU A 129 -7.42 2.82 -17.96
C GLU A 129 -6.17 2.08 -17.43
N CYS A 130 -6.20 1.65 -16.17
CA CYS A 130 -5.08 0.98 -15.48
C CYS A 130 -5.43 -0.47 -15.13
N ALA A 131 -4.42 -1.34 -15.07
CA ALA A 131 -4.58 -2.74 -14.70
C ALA A 131 -4.56 -2.96 -13.18
N TYR A 132 -3.92 -2.05 -12.45
CA TYR A 132 -3.73 -2.14 -10.99
C TYR A 132 -4.13 -0.85 -10.27
N GLU A 133 -4.43 -0.94 -8.98
CA GLU A 133 -4.63 0.20 -8.07
C GLU A 133 -3.72 0.04 -6.84
N VAL A 134 -3.10 1.14 -6.39
CA VAL A 134 -2.28 1.13 -5.17
C VAL A 134 -3.17 0.99 -3.94
N VAL A 135 -2.89 -0.03 -3.13
CA VAL A 135 -3.55 -0.27 -1.83
C VAL A 135 -2.69 0.25 -0.68
N ALA A 136 -1.37 0.04 -0.73
CA ALA A 136 -0.45 0.50 0.30
C ALA A 136 0.86 1.05 -0.29
N GLY A 137 1.54 1.91 0.45
CA GLY A 137 2.78 2.55 -0.02
C GLY A 137 2.55 3.71 -1.00
N HIS A 138 1.45 4.46 -0.84
CA HIS A 138 1.07 5.58 -1.72
C HIS A 138 2.20 6.60 -1.95
N ARG A 139 2.98 6.91 -0.91
CA ARG A 139 4.13 7.82 -1.00
C ARG A 139 5.25 7.26 -1.88
N ARG A 140 5.51 5.94 -1.82
CA ARG A 140 6.51 5.25 -2.66
C ARG A 140 6.08 5.24 -4.11
N PHE A 141 4.81 4.98 -4.37
CA PHE A 141 4.26 5.05 -5.72
C PHE A 141 4.35 6.47 -6.29
N ASN A 142 3.96 7.50 -5.51
CA ASN A 142 4.12 8.89 -5.92
C ASN A 142 5.59 9.25 -6.20
N THR A 143 6.51 8.70 -5.41
CA THR A 143 7.95 8.84 -5.63
C THR A 143 8.35 8.26 -6.98
N ALA A 144 7.94 7.04 -7.32
CA ALA A 144 8.26 6.41 -8.59
C ALA A 144 7.75 7.22 -9.79
N GLN A 145 6.51 7.71 -9.71
CA GLN A 145 5.93 8.58 -10.73
C GLN A 145 6.75 9.86 -10.93
N LYS A 146 7.08 10.57 -9.84
CA LYS A 146 7.86 11.81 -9.91
C LYS A 146 9.34 11.59 -10.26
N ALA A 147 9.90 10.44 -9.91
CA ALA A 147 11.26 10.06 -10.28
C ALA A 147 11.36 9.77 -11.79
N GLY A 148 10.25 9.40 -12.44
CA GLY A 148 10.20 9.08 -13.86
C GLY A 148 10.62 7.65 -14.17
N LEU A 149 10.34 6.71 -13.26
CA LEU A 149 10.59 5.29 -13.49
C LEU A 149 9.57 4.73 -14.50
N GLU A 150 10.03 3.90 -15.43
CA GLU A 150 9.15 3.26 -16.42
C GLU A 150 8.42 2.05 -15.81
N THR A 151 9.16 1.23 -15.06
CA THR A 151 8.66 0.06 -14.32
C THR A 151 9.05 0.15 -12.86
N ILE A 152 8.24 -0.48 -12.01
CA ILE A 152 8.54 -0.71 -10.60
C ILE A 152 8.13 -2.11 -10.19
N ALA A 153 8.88 -2.70 -9.27
CA ALA A 153 8.43 -3.89 -8.58
C ALA A 153 7.32 -3.54 -7.58
N VAL A 154 6.24 -4.31 -7.61
CA VAL A 154 5.05 -4.13 -6.76
C VAL A 154 4.63 -5.45 -6.15
N ARG A 155 4.11 -5.42 -4.93
CA ARG A 155 3.42 -6.57 -4.33
C ARG A 155 2.00 -6.61 -4.84
N ILE A 156 1.61 -7.68 -5.52
CA ILE A 156 0.24 -7.91 -6.00
C ILE A 156 -0.50 -8.67 -4.92
N ALA A 157 -1.52 -8.02 -4.35
CA ALA A 157 -2.45 -8.62 -3.40
C ALA A 157 -3.79 -8.88 -4.08
N ASP A 158 -4.32 -10.08 -3.90
CA ASP A 158 -5.65 -10.47 -4.39
C ASP A 158 -6.72 -9.93 -3.44
N LEU A 159 -7.03 -8.65 -3.59
CA LEU A 159 -7.99 -7.92 -2.76
C LEU A 159 -9.14 -7.40 -3.61
N ASP A 160 -10.36 -7.61 -3.14
CA ASP A 160 -11.52 -6.97 -3.73
C ASP A 160 -11.60 -5.46 -3.41
N ALA A 161 -12.58 -4.77 -4.00
CA ALA A 161 -12.69 -3.32 -3.85
C ALA A 161 -13.03 -2.88 -2.43
N TRP A 162 -13.71 -3.73 -1.67
CA TRP A 162 -14.09 -3.49 -0.29
C TRP A 162 -12.93 -3.76 0.66
N GLU A 163 -12.24 -4.89 0.51
CA GLU A 163 -11.03 -5.23 1.29
C GLU A 163 -9.94 -4.16 1.11
N ALA A 164 -9.82 -3.60 -0.09
CA ALA A 164 -8.91 -2.47 -0.35
C ALA A 164 -9.30 -1.21 0.43
N VAL A 165 -10.60 -0.95 0.62
CA VAL A 165 -11.11 0.16 1.43
C VAL A 165 -10.82 -0.10 2.91
N GLU A 166 -11.11 -1.31 3.40
CA GLU A 166 -10.81 -1.70 4.78
C GLU A 166 -9.33 -1.49 5.10
N ARG A 167 -8.45 -1.97 4.22
CA ARG A 167 -7.00 -1.78 4.36
C ARG A 167 -6.58 -0.32 4.30
N PHE A 168 -7.18 0.46 3.39
CA PHE A 168 -6.89 1.88 3.30
C PHE A 168 -7.27 2.62 4.58
N VAL A 169 -8.43 2.31 5.16
CA VAL A 169 -8.90 2.93 6.40
C VAL A 169 -8.02 2.55 7.58
N ASP A 170 -7.66 1.26 7.70
CA ASP A 170 -6.75 0.76 8.73
C ASP A 170 -5.39 1.48 8.73
N ASP A 171 -4.83 1.74 7.54
CA ASP A 171 -3.54 2.41 7.38
C ASP A 171 -3.58 3.94 7.66
N HIS A 172 -4.77 4.56 7.68
CA HIS A 172 -4.90 6.03 7.68
C HIS A 172 -5.78 6.62 8.78
N VAL A 173 -6.68 5.85 9.40
CA VAL A 173 -7.58 6.34 10.44
C VAL A 173 -7.21 5.73 11.78
N ALA A 174 -6.87 6.59 12.75
CA ALA A 174 -6.53 6.15 14.09
C ALA A 174 -7.74 5.54 14.80
N ILE A 175 -7.53 4.41 15.47
CA ILE A 175 -8.47 3.93 16.49
C ILE A 175 -8.48 4.96 17.63
N GLN A 176 -9.67 5.25 18.18
CA GLN A 176 -9.82 6.23 19.24
C GLN A 176 -8.90 5.91 20.44
N GLY A 177 -8.02 6.85 20.78
CA GLY A 177 -7.03 6.70 21.85
C GLY A 177 -5.73 5.97 21.44
N GLY A 178 -5.57 5.67 20.15
CA GLY A 178 -4.34 5.13 19.56
C GLY A 178 -3.28 6.18 19.22
N ASP A 179 -2.20 5.74 18.57
CA ASP A 179 -1.15 6.64 18.07
C ASP A 179 -1.61 7.36 16.80
N GLU A 180 -1.91 8.65 16.93
CA GLU A 180 -2.38 9.49 15.82
C GLU A 180 -1.22 10.01 14.95
N ARG A 181 0.04 9.73 15.32
CA ARG A 181 1.21 10.24 14.57
C ARG A 181 1.21 9.61 13.18
N HIS A 182 1.10 10.47 12.16
CA HIS A 182 1.00 10.10 10.74
C HIS A 182 -0.34 9.47 10.32
N MET A 183 -1.39 9.59 11.13
CA MET A 183 -2.77 9.29 10.72
C MET A 183 -3.43 10.52 10.08
N TYR A 184 -4.58 10.33 9.45
CA TYR A 184 -5.35 11.41 8.85
C TYR A 184 -5.95 12.30 9.93
N GLY A 185 -5.87 13.62 9.72
CA GLY A 185 -6.62 14.58 10.52
C GLY A 185 -8.10 14.64 10.10
N GLN A 186 -8.92 15.35 10.87
CA GLN A 186 -10.36 15.46 10.63
C GLN A 186 -10.71 15.88 9.18
N GLU A 187 -10.01 16.88 8.63
CA GLU A 187 -10.27 17.36 7.26
C GLU A 187 -9.95 16.29 6.20
N GLU A 188 -8.89 15.52 6.39
CA GLU A 188 -8.49 14.43 5.48
C GLU A 188 -9.50 13.28 5.56
N ILE A 189 -9.94 12.92 6.77
CA ILE A 189 -11.00 11.92 7.00
C ILE A 189 -12.31 12.36 6.34
N ASP A 190 -12.69 13.63 6.47
CA ASP A 190 -13.91 14.18 5.85
C ASP A 190 -13.91 14.07 4.32
N GLN A 191 -12.77 14.36 3.70
CA GLN A 191 -12.60 14.24 2.24
C GLN A 191 -12.59 12.76 1.79
N MET A 192 -11.88 11.91 2.53
CA MET A 192 -11.88 10.46 2.32
C MET A 192 -13.30 9.90 2.38
N LEU A 193 -14.06 10.21 3.43
CA LEU A 193 -15.46 9.79 3.59
C LEU A 193 -16.35 10.32 2.47
N ALA A 194 -16.18 11.58 2.05
CA ALA A 194 -16.93 12.14 0.92
C ALA A 194 -16.65 11.40 -0.40
N ARG A 195 -15.44 10.86 -0.58
CA ARG A 195 -15.09 10.04 -1.73
C ARG A 195 -15.65 8.62 -1.63
N LEU A 196 -15.53 7.98 -0.46
CA LEU A 196 -16.07 6.65 -0.20
C LEU A 196 -17.57 6.59 -0.44
N ARG A 197 -18.31 7.62 0.01
CA ARG A 197 -19.77 7.77 -0.17
C ARG A 197 -20.24 7.86 -1.63
N LYS A 198 -19.33 8.02 -2.60
CA LYS A 198 -19.70 7.97 -4.02
C LYS A 198 -19.95 6.55 -4.50
N ASN A 199 -19.32 5.57 -3.85
CA ASN A 199 -19.31 4.17 -4.27
C ASN A 199 -19.93 3.23 -3.23
N TRP A 200 -19.97 3.65 -1.96
CA TRP A 200 -20.42 2.83 -0.84
C TRP A 200 -21.46 3.60 -0.02
N ASP A 201 -22.54 2.93 0.35
CA ASP A 201 -23.54 3.50 1.25
C ASP A 201 -23.04 3.55 2.71
N ASP A 202 -23.69 4.39 3.52
CA ASP A 202 -23.32 4.56 4.93
C ASP A 202 -23.53 3.29 5.76
N ASP A 203 -24.42 2.37 5.37
CA ASP A 203 -24.64 1.11 6.10
C ASP A 203 -23.44 0.19 5.93
N ARG A 204 -22.91 0.09 4.71
CA ARG A 204 -21.70 -0.63 4.39
C ARG A 204 -20.46 -0.01 5.06
N LEU A 205 -20.34 1.32 5.03
CA LEU A 205 -19.23 2.04 5.69
C LEU A 205 -19.21 1.86 7.22
N ARG A 206 -20.36 1.61 7.86
CA ARG A 206 -20.43 1.30 9.30
C ARG A 206 -19.91 -0.08 9.65
N GLU A 207 -19.73 -0.99 8.69
CA GLU A 207 -19.05 -2.27 8.95
C GLU A 207 -17.58 -2.05 9.35
N ILE A 208 -16.98 -0.91 8.96
CA ILE A 208 -15.65 -0.49 9.39
C ILE A 208 -15.78 0.29 10.70
N GLU A 209 -15.61 -0.40 11.83
CA GLU A 209 -15.90 0.12 13.17
C GLU A 209 -15.27 1.50 13.45
N VAL A 210 -14.02 1.72 13.00
CA VAL A 210 -13.29 2.97 13.23
C VAL A 210 -13.92 4.19 12.54
N LEU A 211 -14.74 4.00 11.50
CA LEU A 211 -15.45 5.09 10.82
C LEU A 211 -16.74 5.49 11.55
N THR A 212 -17.27 4.65 12.44
CA THR A 212 -18.59 4.87 13.08
C THR A 212 -18.71 6.25 13.74
N PRO A 213 -17.74 6.71 14.57
CA PRO A 213 -17.84 8.03 15.21
C PRO A 213 -17.94 9.17 14.20
N TYR A 214 -17.19 9.09 13.09
CA TYR A 214 -17.16 10.12 12.05
C TYR A 214 -18.44 10.14 11.21
N LEU A 215 -19.04 8.97 10.97
CA LEU A 215 -20.33 8.85 10.29
C LEU A 215 -21.48 9.42 11.15
N GLU A 216 -21.46 9.16 12.45
CA GLU A 216 -22.46 9.65 13.41
C GLU A 216 -22.37 11.15 13.66
N GLU A 217 -21.16 11.71 13.80
CA GLU A 217 -20.96 13.15 13.97
C GLU A 217 -21.49 13.94 12.77
N LYS A 218 -21.21 13.49 11.54
CA LYS A 218 -21.77 14.12 10.34
C LYS A 218 -23.29 14.00 10.26
N LEU A 219 -23.87 12.85 10.61
CA LEU A 219 -25.33 12.71 10.68
C LEU A 219 -25.94 13.68 11.69
N ALA A 220 -25.31 13.86 12.86
CA ALA A 220 -25.75 14.81 13.86
C ALA A 220 -25.63 16.27 13.39
N ALA A 221 -24.53 16.64 12.71
CA ALA A 221 -24.32 17.96 12.15
C ALA A 221 -25.33 18.28 11.02
N THR A 222 -25.48 17.38 10.05
CA THR A 222 -26.44 17.53 8.93
C THR A 222 -27.88 17.56 9.44
N ARG A 223 -28.25 16.73 10.42
CA ARG A 223 -29.59 16.76 11.03
C ARG A 223 -29.84 18.05 11.80
N SER A 224 -28.85 18.55 12.54
CA SER A 224 -28.95 19.83 13.26
C SER A 224 -29.08 21.02 12.30
N GLU A 225 -28.38 20.97 11.17
CA GLU A 225 -28.48 21.97 10.12
C GLU A 225 -29.81 21.90 9.36
N ALA A 226 -30.30 20.71 9.04
CA ALA A 226 -31.62 20.51 8.44
C ALA A 226 -32.76 20.95 9.38
N LEU A 227 -32.64 20.72 10.70
CA LEU A 227 -33.56 21.27 11.71
C LEU A 227 -33.47 22.81 11.76
N ARG A 228 -32.27 23.38 11.72
CA ARG A 228 -32.06 24.84 11.72
C ARG A 228 -32.61 25.51 10.47
N GLN A 229 -32.49 24.87 9.31
CA GLN A 229 -33.00 25.34 8.02
C GLN A 229 -34.48 24.97 7.79
N GLY A 230 -35.12 24.27 8.74
CA GLY A 230 -36.55 23.95 8.71
C GLY A 230 -36.95 22.81 7.77
N TYR A 231 -36.00 22.02 7.27
CA TYR A 231 -36.25 20.86 6.41
C TYR A 231 -36.70 19.62 7.18
N LEU A 232 -36.45 19.58 8.49
CA LEU A 232 -36.95 18.55 9.40
C LEU A 232 -37.80 19.21 10.49
N ALA A 233 -38.94 18.62 10.81
CA ALA A 233 -39.74 19.04 11.96
C ALA A 233 -39.05 18.55 13.25
N ASP A 234 -38.88 19.44 14.22
CA ASP A 234 -38.51 19.03 15.57
C ASP A 234 -39.65 18.15 16.10
N GLY A 235 -39.38 16.89 16.42
CA GLY A 235 -40.36 15.89 16.86
C GLY A 235 -40.98 16.18 18.23
N ARG A 236 -40.99 17.44 18.67
CA ARG A 236 -41.54 17.95 19.93
C ARG A 236 -42.89 18.66 19.70
N GLY A 237 -43.77 18.06 18.91
CA GLY A 237 -45.12 18.56 18.66
C GLY A 237 -46.15 17.44 18.66
N ASP A 238 -46.46 16.91 19.85
CA ASP A 238 -47.84 16.64 20.33
C ASP A 238 -47.80 15.91 21.68
N ARG A 239 -48.06 16.68 22.74
CA ARG A 239 -48.75 16.24 23.96
C ARG A 239 -49.60 17.39 24.48
#